data_AF-A0A6N1VC64-F1
#
_entry.id   AF-A0A6N1VC64-F1
#
_cell.length_a   1.000
_cell.length_b   1.000
_cell.length_c   1.000
_cell.angle_alpha   90.00
_cell.angle_beta   90.00
_cell.angle_gamma   90.00
#
_symmetry.space_group_name_H-M   'P 1'
#
loop_
_entity.id
_entity.type
_entity.pdbx_description
1 polymer ?
#
loop_
_entity_poly.entity_id
_entity_poly.type
_entity_poly.pdbx_seq_one_letter_code
_entity_poly.pdbx_strand_id
1 'polypeptide(L)' 'MSDIGILSGFDLFLLALIAGAPGAVVGAPLGAWLRRGHRLAGAAAGCAGGFALGLGAMLAWVLVLR' A
#
# COMPACT_ATOMS: atom_id res chain seq x y z
N MET A 1 -29.31 13.66 -12.19
CA MET A 1 -27.99 14.13 -12.67
C MET A 1 -27.33 14.99 -11.61
N SER A 2 -26.97 14.37 -10.47
CA SER A 2 -26.12 14.95 -9.43
C SER A 2 -25.51 13.80 -8.61
N ASP A 3 -24.93 12.80 -9.27
CA ASP A 3 -24.34 11.62 -8.63
C ASP A 3 -22.82 11.79 -8.46
N ILE A 4 -22.40 13.00 -8.11
CA ILE A 4 -21.07 13.30 -7.58
C ILE A 4 -21.21 13.32 -6.07
N GLY A 5 -21.52 12.16 -5.51
CA GLY A 5 -21.33 11.91 -4.10
C GLY A 5 -19.83 11.83 -3.86
N ILE A 6 -19.28 12.88 -3.26
CA ILE A 6 -17.95 12.93 -2.65
C ILE A 6 -17.54 11.55 -2.14
N LEU A 7 -16.42 11.02 -2.67
CA LEU A 7 -15.80 9.72 -2.35
C LEU A 7 -16.23 9.19 -0.98
N SER A 8 -16.99 8.10 -0.96
CA SER A 8 -17.41 7.49 0.29
C SER A 8 -16.18 6.96 1.04
N GLY A 9 -16.30 6.74 2.36
CA GLY A 9 -15.21 6.12 3.13
C GLY A 9 -14.78 4.76 2.56
N PHE A 10 -15.69 4.04 1.90
CA PHE A 10 -15.39 2.79 1.21
C PHE A 10 -14.58 3.01 -0.07
N ASP A 11 -14.85 4.07 -0.82
CA ASP A 11 -14.08 4.41 -2.03
C ASP A 11 -12.65 4.82 -1.68
N LEU A 12 -12.48 5.57 -0.58
CA LEU A 12 -11.15 5.91 -0.06
C LEU A 12 -10.39 4.67 0.41
N PHE A 13 -11.09 3.73 1.04
CA PHE A 13 -10.49 2.44 1.44
C PHE A 13 -10.07 1.63 0.21
N LEU A 14 -10.90 1.53 -0.82
CA LEU A 14 -10.56 0.84 -2.06
C LEU A 14 -9.38 1.49 -2.77
N LEU A 15 -9.35 2.83 -2.83
CA LEU A 15 -8.25 3.58 -3.42
C LEU A 15 -6.94 3.29 -2.68
N ALA A 16 -6.95 3.33 -1.35
CA ALA A 16 -5.82 3.00 -0.50
C ALA A 16 -5.35 1.56 -0.72
N LEU A 17 -6.28 0.61 -0.81
CA LEU A 17 -5.98 -0.80 -1.04
C LEU A 17 -5.31 -1.00 -2.40
N ILE A 18 -5.85 -0.41 -3.47
CA ILE A 18 -5.31 -0.52 -4.82
C ILE A 18 -3.93 0.14 -4.91
N ALA A 19 -3.73 1.30 -4.27
CA ALA A 19 -2.45 2.01 -4.28
C ALA A 19 -1.36 1.28 -3.48
N GLY A 20 -1.70 0.73 -2.32
CA GLY A 20 -0.74 0.07 -1.43
C GLY A 20 -0.49 -1.41 -1.75
N ALA A 21 -1.46 -2.12 -2.36
CA ALA A 21 -1.35 -3.56 -2.61
C ALA A 21 -0.10 -3.98 -3.43
N PRO A 22 0.31 -3.28 -4.50
CA PRO A 22 1.53 -3.64 -5.24
C PRO A 22 2.77 -3.60 -4.35
N GLY A 23 2.88 -2.57 -3.50
CA GLY A 23 3.96 -2.43 -2.55
C GLY A 23 3.95 -3.54 -1.49
N ALA A 24 2.76 -3.94 -1.02
CA ALA A 24 2.59 -5.05 -0.09
C ALA A 24 3.07 -6.39 -0.68
N VAL A 25 2.68 -6.68 -1.92
CA VAL A 25 3.03 -7.91 -2.64
C VAL A 25 4.54 -8.01 -2.86
N VAL A 26 5.21 -6.91 -3.17
CA VAL A 26 6.67 -6.87 -3.34
C VAL A 26 7.41 -6.87 -2.00
N GLY A 27 6.86 -6.16 -1.01
CA GLY A 27 7.46 -6.02 0.32
C GLY A 27 7.46 -7.32 1.12
N ALA A 28 6.43 -8.16 0.99
CA ALA A 28 6.34 -9.43 1.70
C ALA A 28 7.52 -10.40 1.43
N PRO A 29 7.87 -10.75 0.17
CA PRO A 29 9.01 -11.62 -0.10
C PRO A 29 10.35 -10.97 0.27
N LEU A 30 10.49 -9.65 0.10
CA LEU A 30 11.69 -8.92 0.53
C LEU A 30 11.90 -9.00 2.05
N GLY A 31 10.85 -8.77 2.83
CA GLY A 31 10.90 -8.86 4.28
C GLY A 31 11.16 -10.28 4.77
N ALA A 32 10.56 -11.29 4.12
CA ALA A 32 10.82 -12.70 4.39
C ALA A 32 12.29 -13.07 4.13
N TRP A 33 12.87 -12.52 3.06
CA TRP A 33 14.25 -12.76 2.67
C TRP A 33 15.26 -12.09 3.60
N LEU A 34 14.95 -10.88 4.09
CA LEU A 34 15.79 -10.13 5.03
C LEU A 34 15.84 -10.80 6.41
N ARG A 35 14.71 -11.37 6.88
CA ARG A 35 14.62 -12.08 8.16
C ARG A 35 14.47 -13.59 7.98
N ARG A 36 15.54 -14.24 7.49
CA ARG A 36 15.55 -15.68 7.19
C ARG A 36 15.20 -16.60 8.37
N GLY A 37 15.52 -16.21 9.60
CA GLY A 37 15.18 -16.96 10.82
C GLY A 37 13.73 -16.79 11.30
N HIS A 38 13.06 -15.71 10.88
CA HIS A 38 11.68 -15.40 11.24
C HIS A 38 10.91 -14.94 10.00
N ARG A 39 10.84 -15.81 8.99
CA ARG A 39 10.34 -15.46 7.65
C ARG A 39 8.92 -14.91 7.67
N LEU A 40 8.04 -15.43 8.52
CA LEU A 40 6.67 -14.95 8.66
C LEU A 40 6.60 -13.53 9.23
N ALA A 41 7.34 -13.26 10.32
CA ALA A 41 7.41 -11.92 10.90
C ALA A 41 8.09 -10.92 9.94
N GLY A 42 9.12 -11.37 9.22
CA GLY A 42 9.76 -10.62 8.16
C GLY A 42 8.80 -10.29 7.02
N ALA A 43 8.03 -11.28 6.55
CA ALA A 43 7.04 -11.11 5.49
C ALA A 43 5.94 -10.14 5.91
N ALA A 44 5.43 -10.25 7.13
CA ALA A 44 4.41 -9.35 7.65
C ALA A 44 4.91 -7.91 7.76
N ALA A 45 6.12 -7.70 8.30
CA ALA A 45 6.73 -6.38 8.40
C ALA A 45 7.04 -5.78 7.02
N GLY A 46 7.56 -6.60 6.09
CA GLY A 46 7.83 -6.20 4.72
C GLY A 46 6.55 -5.88 3.94
N CYS A 47 5.48 -6.66 4.15
CA CYS A 47 4.16 -6.39 3.59
C CYS A 47 3.61 -5.04 4.06
N ALA A 48 3.62 -4.79 5.37
CA ALA A 48 3.16 -3.53 5.94
C ALA A 48 4.00 -2.33 5.48
N GLY A 49 5.33 -2.46 5.49
CA GLY A 49 6.24 -1.41 5.02
C GLY A 49 6.08 -1.14 3.53
N GLY A 50 5.97 -2.20 2.72
CA GLY A 50 5.73 -2.10 1.29
C GLY A 50 4.38 -1.45 0.97
N PHE A 51 3.32 -1.81 1.69
CA PHE A 51 2.01 -1.17 1.56
C PHE A 51 2.07 0.34 1.82
N ALA A 52 2.69 0.73 2.94
CA ALA A 52 2.85 2.13 3.31
C ALA A 52 3.68 2.91 2.28
N LEU A 53 4.74 2.31 1.73
CA LEU A 53 5.54 2.92 0.67
C LEU A 53 4.77 3.08 -0.64
N GLY A 54 3.99 2.08 -1.05
CA GLY A 54 3.15 2.16 -2.25
C GLY A 54 2.10 3.28 -2.14
N LEU A 55 1.48 3.37 -0.96
CA LEU A 55 0.49 4.41 -0.67
C LEU A 55 1.14 5.80 -0.58
N GLY A 56 2.31 5.91 0.04
CA GLY A 56 3.10 7.14 0.11
C GLY A 56 3.60 7.60 -1.27
N ALA A 57 4.01 6.67 -2.14
CA ALA A 57 4.42 6.98 -3.51
C ALA A 57 3.24 7.50 -4.34
N MET A 58 2.05 6.92 -4.19
CA MET A 58 0.83 7.40 -4.85
C MET A 58 0.45 8.81 -4.36
N LEU A 59 0.51 9.07 -3.05
CA LEU A 59 0.29 10.40 -2.50
C LEU A 59 1.32 11.42 -2.99
N ALA A 60 2.60 11.06 -3.02
CA ALA A 60 3.66 11.91 -3.54
C ALA A 60 3.44 12.23 -5.02
N TRP A 61 3.02 11.25 -5.83
CA TRP A 61 2.68 11.49 -7.22
C TRP A 61 1.53 12.48 -7.38
N VAL A 62 0.45 12.33 -6.60
CA VAL A 62 -0.71 13.23 -6.66
C VAL A 62 -0.39 14.64 -6.16
N LEU A 63 0.42 14.77 -5.11
CA LEU A 63 0.65 16.03 -4.41
C LEU A 63 1.86 16.83 -4.94
N VAL A 64 2.82 16.17 -5.57
CA VAL A 64 4.12 16.79 -5.95
C VAL A 64 4.38 16.71 -7.45
N LEU A 65 3.96 15.64 -8.12
CA LEU A 65 4.33 15.37 -9.53
C LEU A 65 3.19 15.61 -10.52
N ARG A 66 2.03 16.06 -10.02
CA ARG A 66 0.83 16.36 -10.80
C ARG A 66 0.67 17.87 -10.98
#